data_AF-B4F449-F1
#
_entry.id   AF-B4F449-F1
#
_cell.length_a   1.000
_cell.length_b   1.000
_cell.length_c   1.000
_cell.angle_alpha   90.00
_cell.angle_beta   90.00
_cell.angle_gamma   90.00
#
_symmetry.space_group_name_H-M   'P 1'
#
loop_
_entity.id
_entity.type
_entity.pdbx_description
1 polymer ?
#
loop_
_entity_poly.entity_id
_entity_poly.type
_entity_poly.pdbx_seq_one_letter_code
_entity_poly.pdbx_strand_id
1 'polypeptide(L)'
;QWVLSAAHCLEDVAEGKLQVLLGAHSLSQPEPSKRLYDVLRAVPHPDSQPDTIDHDLLLLKLSEKAELGPAVQPLAWQREDHEVPAGTLCDVAGWGVVSHTGRRPDRLQHLLLPVLDRTTCNLRTYHDGT
;
A
#
# COMPACT_ATOMS: atom_id res chain seq x y z
N GLN A 1 0.81 -4.37 15.66
CA GLN A 1 0.64 -2.92 15.92
C GLN A 1 1.30 -2.07 14.84
N TRP A 2 1.77 -2.66 13.75
CA TRP A 2 2.47 -1.94 12.70
C TRP A 2 1.77 -2.19 11.37
N VAL A 3 1.71 -1.15 10.55
CA VAL A 3 1.27 -1.20 9.15
C VAL A 3 2.38 -0.60 8.30
N LEU A 4 2.69 -1.25 7.19
CA LEU A 4 3.62 -0.77 6.18
C LEU A 4 2.82 -0.03 5.10
N SER A 5 3.35 1.10 4.63
CA SER A 5 2.78 1.95 3.58
C SER A 5 3.93 2.60 2.78
N ALA A 6 3.61 3.47 1.83
CA ALA A 6 4.57 4.35 1.14
C ALA A 6 4.80 5.65 1.91
N ALA A 7 6.01 6.21 1.81
CA ALA A 7 6.42 7.46 2.46
C ALA A 7 5.80 8.69 1.80
N HIS A 8 5.71 8.72 0.46
CA HIS A 8 5.12 9.84 -0.27
C HIS A 8 3.65 10.10 0.14
N CYS A 9 2.95 9.08 0.66
CA CYS A 9 1.59 9.23 1.16
C CYS A 9 1.48 10.22 2.34
N LEU A 10 2.57 10.58 3.02
CA LEU A 10 2.58 11.62 4.05
C LEU A 10 2.77 13.04 3.48
N GLU A 11 3.33 13.17 2.28
CA GLU A 11 3.55 14.48 1.66
C GLU A 11 2.22 15.18 1.37
N ASP A 12 1.19 14.39 1.04
CA ASP A 12 -0.18 14.83 0.82
C ASP A 12 -0.98 15.07 2.13
N VAL A 13 -0.42 14.74 3.30
CA VAL A 13 -1.10 14.88 4.60
C VAL A 13 -0.80 16.25 5.19
N ALA A 14 -1.52 17.28 4.71
CA ALA A 14 -1.50 18.60 5.31
C ALA A 14 -2.19 18.57 6.69
N GLU A 15 -1.44 18.77 7.79
CA GLU A 15 -1.89 18.94 9.20
C GLU A 15 -3.05 18.04 9.70
N GLY A 16 -3.35 16.96 8.97
CA GLY A 16 -4.56 16.19 9.10
C GLY A 16 -4.41 15.01 10.04
N LYS A 17 -5.53 14.49 10.51
CA LYS A 17 -5.55 13.27 11.33
C LYS A 17 -5.22 12.06 10.46
N LEU A 18 -4.06 11.43 10.70
CA LEU A 18 -3.68 10.17 10.07
C LEU A 18 -4.28 8.98 10.83
N GLN A 19 -5.02 8.13 10.12
CA GLN A 19 -5.68 6.95 10.68
C GLN A 19 -5.53 5.75 9.73
N VAL A 20 -5.67 4.55 10.27
CA VAL A 20 -5.62 3.29 9.52
C VAL A 20 -6.92 2.53 9.69
N LEU A 21 -7.57 2.19 8.58
CA LEU A 21 -8.79 1.38 8.55
C LEU A 21 -8.43 -0.09 8.31
N LEU A 22 -8.72 -0.97 9.26
CA LEU A 22 -8.52 -2.42 9.13
C LEU A 22 -9.85 -3.16 9.09
N GLY A 23 -9.84 -4.37 8.50
CA GLY A 23 -11.00 -5.26 8.45
C GLY A 23 -12.13 -4.74 7.55
N ALA A 24 -11.80 -3.90 6.57
CA ALA A 24 -12.75 -3.26 5.65
C ALA A 24 -12.74 -3.93 4.27
N HIS A 25 -13.92 -4.07 3.66
CA HIS A 25 -14.09 -4.33 2.24
C HIS A 25 -14.69 -3.11 1.53
N SER A 26 -15.83 -2.61 2.00
CA SER A 26 -16.37 -1.30 1.62
C SER A 26 -15.71 -0.19 2.44
N LEU A 27 -15.52 1.01 1.90
CA LEU A 27 -15.11 2.17 2.69
C LEU A 27 -16.31 2.83 3.39
N SER A 28 -17.45 2.93 2.72
CA SER A 28 -18.64 3.65 3.22
C SER A 28 -19.62 2.82 4.05
N GLN A 29 -19.77 1.52 3.76
CA GLN A 29 -20.79 0.67 4.40
C GLN A 29 -20.33 0.15 5.76
N PRO A 30 -21.15 0.12 6.82
CA PRO A 30 -20.75 -0.47 8.10
C PRO A 30 -20.46 -1.97 7.95
N GLU A 31 -19.37 -2.44 8.55
CA GLU A 31 -18.96 -3.86 8.54
C GLU A 31 -18.50 -4.26 9.95
N PRO A 32 -18.89 -5.43 10.48
CA PRO A 32 -18.57 -5.82 11.87
C PRO A 32 -17.07 -5.90 12.18
N SER A 33 -16.25 -6.25 11.20
CA SER A 33 -14.79 -6.35 11.32
C SER A 33 -14.07 -5.02 11.18
N LYS A 34 -14.77 -3.98 10.70
CA LYS A 34 -14.15 -2.72 10.33
C LYS A 34 -13.88 -1.87 11.55
N ARG A 35 -12.63 -1.44 11.69
CA ARG A 35 -12.23 -0.53 12.76
C ARG A 35 -11.18 0.46 12.26
N LEU A 36 -11.40 1.71 12.64
CA LEU A 36 -10.48 2.82 12.39
C LEU A 36 -9.56 2.98 13.59
N TYR A 37 -8.26 2.96 13.35
CA TYR A 37 -7.21 3.07 14.37
C TYR A 37 -6.49 4.41 14.21
N ASP A 38 -6.25 5.08 15.33
CA ASP A 38 -5.39 6.26 15.36
C ASP A 38 -3.92 5.85 15.20
N VAL A 39 -3.15 6.68 14.49
CA VAL A 39 -1.69 6.47 14.36
C VAL A 39 -0.98 7.20 15.50
N LEU A 40 -0.24 6.45 16.30
CA LEU A 40 0.60 6.98 17.38
C LEU A 40 1.91 7.57 16.83
N ARG A 41 2.47 6.96 15.79
CA ARG A 41 3.72 7.41 15.18
C ARG A 41 3.78 6.99 13.72
N ALA A 42 4.12 7.93 12.86
CA ALA A 42 4.55 7.68 11.49
C ALA A 42 6.08 7.73 11.43
N VAL A 43 6.70 6.74 10.75
CA VAL A 43 8.15 6.60 10.63
C VAL A 43 8.48 6.33 9.16
N PRO A 44 8.70 7.38 8.34
CA PRO A 44 9.23 7.20 6.99
C PRO A 44 10.65 6.65 7.05
N HIS A 45 11.09 5.99 5.98
CA HIS A 45 12.49 5.62 5.83
C HIS A 45 13.38 6.87 5.92
N PRO A 46 14.51 6.85 6.63
CA PRO A 46 15.36 8.05 6.81
C PRO A 46 15.87 8.64 5.50
N ASP A 47 16.03 7.80 4.47
CA ASP A 47 16.55 8.20 3.16
C ASP A 47 15.46 8.47 2.10
N SER A 48 14.16 8.43 2.44
CA SER A 48 13.09 8.77 1.49
C SER A 48 13.11 10.26 1.15
N GLN A 49 12.99 10.62 -0.12
CA GLN A 49 13.00 12.01 -0.59
C GLN A 49 11.86 12.28 -1.61
N PRO A 50 11.19 13.45 -1.58
CA PRO A 50 10.06 13.74 -2.47
C PRO A 50 10.39 13.71 -3.97
N ASP A 51 11.63 14.02 -4.33
CA ASP A 51 12.07 14.10 -5.72
C ASP A 51 12.52 12.75 -6.31
N THR A 52 12.43 11.66 -5.53
CA THR A 52 12.88 10.32 -5.92
C THR A 52 11.84 9.27 -5.55
N ILE A 53 11.88 8.12 -6.22
CA ILE A 53 11.08 6.94 -5.82
C ILE A 53 11.86 6.01 -4.88
N ASP A 54 13.08 6.39 -4.52
CA ASP A 54 13.98 5.57 -3.70
C ASP A 54 13.52 5.56 -2.24
N HIS A 55 13.61 4.40 -1.61
CA HIS A 55 13.30 4.20 -0.19
C HIS A 55 11.89 4.64 0.24
N ASP A 56 10.90 4.56 -0.65
CA ASP A 56 9.52 4.97 -0.43
C ASP A 56 8.75 4.00 0.50
N LEU A 57 9.19 3.90 1.76
CA LEU A 57 8.63 3.04 2.79
C LEU A 57 8.25 3.84 4.04
N LEU A 58 7.09 3.50 4.61
CA LEU A 58 6.52 4.12 5.79
C LEU A 58 6.02 3.07 6.78
N LEU A 59 6.50 3.15 8.02
CA LEU A 59 5.94 2.38 9.14
C LEU A 59 4.98 3.23 9.96
N LEU A 60 3.75 2.75 10.10
CA LEU A 60 2.70 3.35 10.93
C LEU A 60 2.51 2.51 12.20
N LYS A 61 2.82 3.10 13.36
CA LYS A 61 2.52 2.51 14.66
C LYS A 61 1.10 2.89 15.07
N LEU A 62 0.22 1.90 15.18
CA LEU A 62 -1.15 2.11 15.69
C LEU A 62 -1.12 2.50 17.18
N SER A 63 -2.09 3.28 17.64
CA SER A 63 -2.26 3.65 19.07
C SER A 63 -2.41 2.44 19.99
N GLU A 64 -3.03 1.39 19.49
CA GLU A 64 -3.25 0.11 20.18
C GLU A 64 -3.02 -1.08 19.24
N LYS A 65 -2.88 -2.28 19.80
CA LYS A 65 -2.77 -3.50 18.97
C LYS A 65 -4.08 -3.74 18.23
N ALA A 66 -4.00 -4.08 16.95
CA ALA A 66 -5.18 -4.47 16.18
C ALA A 66 -5.81 -5.75 16.76
N GLU A 67 -7.13 -5.79 16.82
CA GLU A 67 -7.89 -6.99 17.16
C GLU A 67 -7.82 -7.98 16.00
N LEU A 68 -7.11 -9.09 16.21
CA LEU A 68 -6.93 -10.10 15.18
C LEU A 68 -8.15 -11.01 15.10
N GLY A 69 -8.45 -11.47 13.89
CA GLY A 69 -9.56 -12.37 13.61
C GLY A 69 -9.61 -12.76 12.14
N PRO A 70 -10.69 -13.41 11.69
CA PRO A 70 -10.81 -13.89 10.31
C PRO A 70 -10.60 -12.81 9.24
N ALA A 71 -10.98 -11.56 9.54
CA ALA A 71 -10.89 -10.42 8.63
C ALA A 71 -9.68 -9.49 8.88
N VAL A 72 -8.90 -9.72 9.94
CA VAL A 72 -7.73 -8.89 10.29
C VAL A 72 -6.60 -9.80 10.73
N GLN A 73 -5.63 -10.00 9.84
CA GLN A 73 -4.43 -10.78 10.11
C GLN A 73 -3.20 -10.09 9.49
N PRO A 74 -2.03 -10.14 10.15
CA PRO A 74 -0.80 -9.66 9.55
C PRO A 74 -0.38 -10.55 8.37
N LEU A 75 0.06 -9.92 7.28
CA LEU A 75 0.68 -10.64 6.16
C LEU A 75 2.16 -10.89 6.45
N ALA A 76 2.62 -12.11 6.20
CA ALA A 76 4.06 -12.41 6.22
C ALA A 76 4.74 -11.70 5.03
N TRP A 77 5.90 -11.09 5.28
CA TRP A 77 6.68 -10.38 4.26
C TRP A 77 8.00 -11.11 3.97
N GLN A 78 8.51 -10.91 2.76
CA GLN A 78 9.74 -11.57 2.28
C GLN A 78 10.98 -11.03 3.01
N ARG A 79 11.77 -11.93 3.59
CA ARG A 79 13.00 -11.58 4.33
C ARG A 79 14.28 -11.90 3.55
N GLU A 80 14.18 -12.80 2.58
CA GLU A 80 15.29 -13.12 1.71
C GLU A 80 15.36 -12.10 0.59
N ASP A 81 16.57 -11.58 0.35
CA ASP A 81 16.82 -10.66 -0.74
C ASP A 81 17.10 -11.45 -2.02
N HIS A 82 16.04 -11.68 -2.81
CA HIS A 82 16.13 -12.26 -4.14
C HIS A 82 15.04 -11.69 -5.04
N GLU A 83 15.32 -11.67 -6.35
CA GLU A 83 14.33 -11.23 -7.34
C GLU A 83 13.23 -12.28 -7.53
N VAL A 84 11.98 -11.79 -7.63
CA VAL A 84 10.87 -12.64 -8.05
C VAL A 84 11.01 -12.91 -9.55
N PRO A 85 10.92 -14.17 -10.01
CA PRO A 85 11.05 -14.49 -11.42
C PRO A 85 10.03 -13.76 -12.30
N ALA A 86 10.46 -13.27 -13.46
CA ALA A 86 9.59 -12.64 -14.44
C ALA A 86 8.45 -13.59 -14.87
N GLY A 87 7.27 -13.02 -15.09
CA GLY A 87 6.05 -13.78 -15.41
C GLY A 87 5.34 -14.39 -14.20
N THR A 88 5.94 -14.36 -12.99
CA THR A 88 5.24 -14.77 -11.76
C THR A 88 4.02 -13.89 -11.56
N LEU A 89 2.85 -14.51 -11.36
CA LEU A 89 1.62 -13.78 -11.07
C LEU A 89 1.58 -13.38 -9.59
N CYS A 90 1.49 -12.07 -9.33
CA CYS A 90 1.33 -11.48 -8.01
C CYS A 90 -0.06 -10.85 -7.89
N ASP A 91 -0.66 -10.94 -6.70
CA ASP A 91 -1.92 -10.26 -6.39
C ASP A 91 -1.64 -8.89 -5.77
N VAL A 92 -2.31 -7.86 -6.29
CA VAL A 92 -2.29 -6.51 -5.73
C VAL A 92 -3.73 -6.05 -5.51
N ALA A 93 -3.98 -5.43 -4.36
CA ALA A 93 -5.31 -4.99 -3.94
C ALA A 93 -5.30 -3.53 -3.48
N GLY A 94 -6.43 -2.83 -3.68
CA GLY A 94 -6.60 -1.46 -3.21
C GLY A 94 -7.94 -0.82 -3.58
N TRP A 95 -8.14 0.40 -3.08
CA TRP A 95 -9.30 1.27 -3.38
C TRP A 95 -8.91 2.43 -4.33
N GLY A 96 -7.89 2.20 -5.16
CA GLY A 96 -7.39 3.18 -6.13
C GLY A 96 -8.35 3.43 -7.30
N VAL A 97 -7.91 4.23 -8.26
CA VAL A 97 -8.68 4.53 -9.48
C VAL A 97 -8.86 3.26 -10.34
N VAL A 98 -10.07 3.01 -10.85
CA VAL A 98 -10.42 1.84 -11.67
C VAL A 98 -10.82 2.18 -13.11
N SER A 99 -10.79 3.46 -13.50
CA SER A 99 -11.10 3.89 -14.86
C SER A 99 -10.27 5.09 -15.27
N HIS A 100 -10.09 5.30 -16.58
CA HIS A 100 -9.39 6.48 -17.12
C HIS A 100 -10.09 7.80 -16.77
N THR A 101 -11.37 7.75 -16.38
CA THR A 101 -12.14 8.91 -15.91
C THR A 101 -11.91 9.25 -14.43
N GLY A 102 -11.04 8.52 -13.72
CA GLY A 102 -10.73 8.78 -12.31
C GLY A 102 -11.71 8.17 -11.32
N ARG A 103 -12.59 7.25 -11.73
CA ARG A 103 -13.55 6.61 -10.83
C ARG A 103 -12.82 5.82 -9.74
N ARG A 104 -13.19 6.04 -8.48
CA ARG A 104 -12.72 5.26 -7.32
C ARG A 104 -13.83 4.31 -6.84
N PRO A 105 -13.54 3.02 -6.61
CA PRO A 105 -14.52 2.06 -6.13
C PRO A 105 -14.71 2.19 -4.61
N ASP A 106 -15.92 1.93 -4.13
CA ASP A 106 -16.18 1.86 -2.68
C ASP A 106 -15.65 0.55 -2.07
N ARG A 107 -15.69 -0.54 -2.83
CA ARG A 107 -15.27 -1.87 -2.40
C ARG A 107 -13.85 -2.18 -2.85
N LEU A 108 -13.11 -2.94 -2.04
CA LEU A 108 -11.74 -3.37 -2.34
C LEU A 108 -11.72 -4.09 -3.70
N GLN A 109 -10.80 -3.68 -4.56
CA GLN A 109 -10.51 -4.36 -5.82
C GLN A 109 -9.18 -5.07 -5.72
N HIS A 110 -8.99 -6.08 -6.56
CA HIS A 110 -7.70 -6.76 -6.70
C HIS A 110 -7.49 -7.16 -8.15
N LEU A 111 -6.22 -7.38 -8.52
CA LEU A 111 -5.86 -7.94 -9.80
C LEU A 111 -4.58 -8.77 -9.71
N LEU A 112 -4.44 -9.70 -10.64
CA LEU A 112 -3.22 -10.49 -10.84
C LEU A 112 -2.36 -9.83 -11.91
N LEU A 113 -1.10 -9.53 -11.58
CA LEU A 113 -0.12 -8.96 -12.50
C LEU A 113 1.09 -9.88 -12.64
N PRO A 114 1.58 -10.11 -13.87
CA PRO A 114 2.87 -10.75 -14.06
C PRO A 114 4.00 -9.79 -13.67
N VAL A 115 4.99 -10.29 -12.95
CA VAL A 115 6.24 -9.56 -12.69
C VAL A 115 6.96 -9.29 -14.02
N LEU A 116 7.31 -8.03 -14.26
CA LEU A 116 8.20 -7.63 -15.36
C LEU A 116 9.65 -7.65 -14.85
N ASP A 117 10.58 -8.16 -15.65
CA ASP A 117 12.00 -8.13 -15.28
C ASP A 117 12.53 -6.69 -15.24
N ARG A 118 13.54 -6.46 -14.38
CA ARG A 118 14.10 -5.13 -14.13
C ARG A 118 14.76 -4.54 -15.38
N THR A 119 15.38 -5.36 -16.22
CA THR A 119 16.04 -4.88 -17.45
C THR A 119 15.03 -4.32 -18.43
N THR A 120 13.92 -5.02 -18.66
CA THR A 120 12.81 -4.55 -19.51
C THR A 120 12.13 -3.32 -18.92
N CYS A 121 11.88 -3.30 -17.60
CA CYS A 121 11.25 -2.16 -16.93
C CYS A 121 12.07 -0.86 -17.11
N ASN A 122 13.40 -0.96 -17.06
CA ASN A 122 14.32 0.16 -17.22
C ASN A 122 14.53 0.62 -18.68
N LEU A 123 13.88 -0.02 -19.66
CA LEU A 123 13.90 0.48 -21.03
C LEU A 123 13.11 1.78 -21.13
N ARG A 124 13.65 2.74 -21.88
CA ARG A 124 13.05 4.06 -22.08
C ARG A 124 11.59 4.00 -22.54
N THR A 125 11.29 3.07 -23.45
CA THR A 125 9.94 2.84 -23.99
C THR A 125 8.89 2.54 -22.93
N TYR A 126 9.29 2.00 -21.78
CA TYR A 126 8.39 1.67 -20.67
C TYR A 126 8.27 2.80 -19.63
N HIS A 127 9.16 3.79 -19.67
CA HIS A 127 9.14 4.95 -18.75
C HIS A 127 8.44 6.17 -19.34
N ASP A 128 8.77 6.55 -20.58
CA ASP A 128 8.26 7.77 -21.23
C ASP A 128 7.56 7.50 -22.57
N GLY A 129 7.48 6.23 -22.99
CA GLY A 129 6.86 5.84 -24.25
C GLY A 129 7.71 6.15 -25.49
N THR A 130 9.01 6.44 -25.33
CA THR A 130 9.95 6.75 -26.44
C THR A 130 11.06 5.74 -26.63
#